data_AF-G2YE63-F1
#
_entry.id   AF-G2YE63-F1
#
_cell.length_a   1.000
_cell.length_b   1.000
_cell.length_c   1.000
_cell.angle_alpha   90.00
_cell.angle_beta   90.00
_cell.angle_gamma   90.00
#
_symmetry.space_group_name_H-M   'P 1'
#
loop_
_entity.id
_entity.type
_entity.pdbx_description
1 polymer ?
#
loop_
_entity_poly.entity_id
_entity_poly.type
_entity_poly.pdbx_seq_one_letter_code
_entity_poly.pdbx_strand_id
1 'polypeptide(L)'
;MYQFTGPVNLIVRALGEENLARNNRSVFTYSDLHWSSILVDQGKLSGIIDWECAGFLPEYWEFTKAMCKILLHENKMELMRRAFGNEYEKELKAEMKLWEMTPFGC
;
A
#
# COMPACT_ATOMS: atom_id res chain seq x y z
N MET A 1 6.69 -15.16 -15.17
CA MET A 1 6.25 -13.79 -15.48
C MET A 1 4.73 -13.77 -15.41
N TYR A 2 4.18 -13.73 -14.19
CA TYR A 2 2.73 -13.63 -14.01
C TYR A 2 2.35 -12.16 -14.21
N GLN A 3 1.57 -11.88 -15.25
CA GLN A 3 0.89 -10.60 -15.39
C GLN A 3 -0.12 -10.50 -14.25
N PHE A 4 0.27 -9.81 -13.17
CA PHE A 4 -0.67 -9.32 -12.19
C PHE A 4 -1.60 -8.38 -12.96
N THR A 5 -2.85 -8.77 -13.20
CA THR A 5 -3.88 -7.84 -13.67
C THR A 5 -3.89 -6.69 -12.66
N GLY A 6 -3.39 -5.52 -13.05
CA GLY A 6 -2.95 -4.49 -12.12
C GLY A 6 -4.03 -4.09 -11.08
N PRO A 7 -3.61 -3.55 -9.93
CA PRO A 7 -4.47 -3.31 -8.77
C PRO A 7 -5.70 -2.44 -9.06
N VAL A 8 -5.59 -1.55 -10.03
CA VAL A 8 -6.68 -0.67 -10.47
C VAL A 8 -7.92 -1.46 -10.93
N ASN A 9 -7.74 -2.56 -11.67
CA ASN A 9 -8.89 -3.33 -12.19
C ASN A 9 -9.63 -4.11 -11.10
N LEU A 10 -8.94 -4.52 -10.04
CA LEU A 10 -9.54 -5.23 -8.91
C LEU A 10 -10.30 -4.27 -7.99
N ILE A 11 -9.77 -3.07 -7.76
CA ILE A 11 -10.48 -2.01 -7.02
C ILE A 11 -11.73 -1.57 -7.78
N VAL A 12 -11.65 -1.38 -9.11
CA VAL A 12 -12.81 -1.04 -9.96
C VAL A 12 -13.92 -2.08 -9.81
N ARG A 13 -13.57 -3.37 -9.73
CA ARG A 13 -14.54 -4.45 -9.48
C ARG A 13 -15.08 -4.45 -8.04
N ALA A 14 -14.25 -4.12 -7.04
CA ALA A 14 -14.64 -4.16 -5.63
C ALA A 14 -15.53 -2.98 -5.19
N LEU A 15 -15.37 -1.82 -5.84
CA LEU A 15 -16.02 -0.56 -5.49
C LEU A 15 -17.17 -0.12 -6.42
N GLY A 16 -17.38 -0.77 -7.57
CA GLY A 16 -18.30 -0.30 -8.60
C GLY A 16 -17.72 0.83 -9.47
N GLU A 17 -18.22 0.95 -10.71
CA GLU A 17 -17.72 1.88 -11.75
C GLU A 17 -17.69 3.35 -11.29
N GLU A 18 -18.48 3.72 -10.29
CA GLU A 18 -18.57 5.06 -9.73
C GLU A 18 -17.33 5.55 -8.95
N ASN A 19 -16.31 4.70 -8.76
CA ASN A 19 -15.00 5.09 -8.21
C ASN A 19 -13.89 5.23 -9.29
N LEU A 20 -14.28 5.28 -10.56
CA LEU A 20 -13.37 5.56 -11.67
C LEU A 20 -12.66 6.92 -11.48
N ALA A 21 -11.35 6.84 -11.30
CA ALA A 21 -10.39 7.90 -11.58
C ALA A 21 -10.40 9.13 -10.65
N ARG A 22 -9.82 8.98 -9.45
CA ARG A 22 -8.72 9.92 -9.19
C ARG A 22 -7.63 9.62 -10.20
N ASN A 23 -7.15 10.64 -10.91
CA ASN A 23 -5.94 10.55 -11.72
C ASN A 23 -4.75 10.41 -10.76
N ASN A 24 -4.67 9.26 -10.10
CA ASN A 24 -3.59 8.94 -9.18
C ASN A 24 -2.33 8.85 -10.01
N ARG A 25 -1.35 9.67 -9.68
CA ARG A 25 -0.09 9.69 -10.42
C ARG A 25 0.57 8.33 -10.27
N SER A 26 1.08 7.80 -11.37
CA SER A 26 1.99 6.66 -11.32
C SER A 26 3.32 7.14 -10.78
N VAL A 27 3.74 6.58 -9.65
CA VAL A 27 4.99 6.91 -8.98
C VAL A 27 5.76 5.63 -8.72
N PHE A 28 7.07 5.74 -8.54
CA PHE A 28 7.86 4.59 -8.11
C PHE A 28 7.57 4.31 -6.64
N THR A 29 6.95 3.16 -6.37
CA THR A 29 6.58 2.68 -5.04
C THR A 29 7.50 1.54 -4.64
N TYR A 30 7.79 1.45 -3.35
CA TYR A 30 8.55 0.36 -2.76
C TYR A 30 7.67 -0.89 -2.59
N SER A 31 6.37 -0.71 -2.33
CA SER A 31 5.33 -1.76 -2.30
C SER A 31 5.44 -2.84 -1.22
N ASP A 32 6.47 -2.80 -0.37
CA ASP A 32 6.60 -3.74 0.75
C ASP A 32 7.20 -3.09 2.00
N LEU A 33 6.84 -1.82 2.29
CA LEU A 33 7.44 -1.06 3.38
C LEU A 33 7.07 -1.65 4.75
N HIS A 34 8.03 -2.31 5.38
CA HIS A 34 7.93 -2.84 6.74
C HIS A 34 9.17 -2.51 7.57
N TRP A 35 9.04 -2.53 8.90
CA TRP A 35 10.11 -2.11 9.83
C TRP A 35 11.44 -2.84 9.61
N SER A 36 11.41 -4.14 9.30
CA SER A 36 12.62 -4.92 9.01
C SER A 36 13.29 -4.60 7.67
N SER A 37 12.63 -3.90 6.74
CA SER A 37 13.23 -3.44 5.48
C SER A 37 13.99 -2.11 5.63
N ILE A 38 13.84 -1.44 6.78
CA ILE A 38 14.44 -0.13 7.06
C ILE A 38 15.67 -0.32 7.94
N LEU A 39 16.85 0.00 7.41
CA LEU A 39 18.10 -0.05 8.15
C LEU A 39 18.37 1.30 8.81
N VAL A 40 18.74 1.27 10.09
CA VAL A 40 19.09 2.45 10.87
C VAL A 40 20.48 2.25 11.47
N ASP A 41 21.38 3.20 11.22
CA ASP A 41 22.70 3.25 11.84
C ASP A 41 22.87 4.58 12.58
N GLN A 42 23.30 4.51 13.84
CA GLN A 42 23.47 5.68 14.72
C GLN A 42 22.26 6.63 14.75
N GLY A 43 21.04 6.07 14.73
CA GLY A 43 19.79 6.85 14.75
C GLY A 43 19.45 7.55 13.43
N LYS A 44 20.17 7.24 12.35
CA LYS A 44 19.91 7.75 10.99
C LYS A 44 19.52 6.62 10.06
N LEU A 45 18.63 6.90 9.11
CA LEU A 45 18.35 5.99 8.01
C LEU A 45 19.64 5.68 7.25
N SER A 46 20.00 4.40 7.19
CA SER A 46 21.22 3.93 6.52
C SER A 46 20.93 3.12 5.25
N GLY A 47 19.69 2.64 5.08
CA GLY A 47 19.28 1.96 3.86
C GLY A 47 17.84 1.46 3.89
N ILE A 48 17.35 1.10 2.70
CA ILE A 48 16.12 0.35 2.49
C ILE A 48 16.53 -0.88 1.66
N ILE A 49 16.17 -2.08 2.11
CA ILE A 49 16.50 -3.35 1.44
C ILE A 49 15.27 -3.93 0.73
N ASP A 50 15.25 -5.20 0.32
CA ASP A 50 14.05 -5.95 -0.14
C ASP A 50 13.19 -5.30 -1.25
N TRP A 51 13.82 -4.66 -2.24
CA TRP A 51 13.16 -3.95 -3.37
C TRP A 51 12.47 -4.84 -4.42
N GLU A 52 12.31 -6.14 -4.19
CA GLU A 52 11.79 -7.08 -5.21
C GLU A 52 10.33 -6.84 -5.59
N CYS A 53 9.57 -6.19 -4.71
CA CYS A 53 8.19 -5.79 -4.93
C CYS A 53 8.05 -4.39 -5.55
N ALA A 54 9.14 -3.63 -5.67
CA ALA A 54 9.09 -2.24 -6.08
C ALA A 54 8.68 -2.07 -7.56
N GLY A 55 7.97 -0.99 -7.84
CA GLY A 55 7.44 -0.74 -9.19
C GLY A 55 6.68 0.57 -9.33
N PHE A 56 6.39 0.93 -10.58
CA PHE A 56 5.56 2.10 -10.90
C PHE A 56 4.09 1.77 -10.71
N LEU A 57 3.52 2.27 -9.62
CA LEU A 57 2.15 1.99 -9.18
C LEU A 57 1.46 3.30 -8.77
N PRO A 58 0.13 3.31 -8.58
CA PRO A 58 -0.56 4.52 -8.13
C PRO A 58 0.00 5.04 -6.80
N GLU A 59 0.04 6.37 -6.62
CA GLU A 59 0.61 6.99 -5.41
C GLU A 59 0.01 6.52 -4.07
N TYR A 60 -1.25 6.09 -4.04
CA TYR A 60 -1.86 5.53 -2.82
C TYR A 60 -1.30 4.15 -2.42
N TRP A 61 -0.63 3.46 -3.35
CA TRP A 61 -0.28 2.06 -3.20
C TRP A 61 0.69 1.80 -2.05
N GLU A 62 1.66 2.70 -1.87
CA GLU A 62 2.61 2.60 -0.76
C GLU A 62 1.89 2.63 0.59
N PHE A 63 0.93 3.54 0.75
CA PHE A 63 0.14 3.67 1.96
C PHE A 63 -0.72 2.43 2.22
N THR A 64 -1.48 1.97 1.23
CA THR A 64 -2.39 0.83 1.44
C THR A 64 -1.64 -0.47 1.72
N LYS A 65 -0.50 -0.70 1.06
CA LYS A 65 0.35 -1.87 1.34
C LYS A 65 1.05 -1.80 2.69
N ALA A 66 1.57 -0.65 3.07
CA ALA A 66 2.12 -0.45 4.41
C ALA A 66 1.08 -0.72 5.50
N MET A 67 -0.17 -0.25 5.31
CA MET A 67 -1.27 -0.44 6.26
C MET A 67 -1.70 -1.91 6.40
N CYS A 68 -1.72 -2.68 5.30
CA CYS A 68 -2.02 -4.12 5.35
C CYS A 68 -1.16 -4.86 6.40
N LYS A 69 0.16 -4.62 6.40
CA LYS A 69 1.11 -5.32 7.28
C LYS A 69 0.93 -4.99 8.76
N ILE A 70 0.15 -3.96 9.09
CA ILE A 70 0.01 -3.41 10.44
C ILE A 70 -1.45 -3.21 10.89
N LEU A 71 -2.43 -3.74 10.15
CA LEU A 71 -3.87 -3.57 10.44
C LEU A 71 -4.25 -3.88 11.89
N LEU A 72 -3.57 -4.85 12.52
CA LEU A 72 -3.81 -5.28 13.90
C LEU A 72 -3.02 -4.46 14.95
N HIS A 73 -2.33 -3.40 14.54
CA HIS A 73 -1.46 -2.60 15.39
C HIS A 73 -1.82 -1.11 15.31
N GLU A 74 -2.80 -0.68 16.12
CA GLU A 74 -3.34 0.70 16.10
C GLU A 74 -2.26 1.78 16.18
N ASN A 75 -1.30 1.65 17.11
CA ASN A 75 -0.19 2.61 17.26
C ASN A 75 0.65 2.74 15.98
N LYS A 76 0.84 1.64 15.24
CA LYS A 76 1.60 1.66 13.97
C LYS A 76 0.77 2.29 12.86
N MET A 77 -0.54 2.02 12.83
CA MET A 77 -1.44 2.66 11.86
C MET A 77 -1.50 4.17 12.04
N GLU A 78 -1.55 4.66 13.29
CA GLU A 78 -1.48 6.08 13.58
C GLU A 78 -0.17 6.70 13.06
N LEU A 79 0.96 6.01 13.27
CA LEU A 79 2.24 6.47 12.78
C LEU A 79 2.28 6.53 11.23
N MET A 80 1.75 5.52 10.53
CA MET A 80 1.66 5.55 9.07
C MET A 80 0.78 6.71 8.57
N ARG A 81 -0.37 6.95 9.22
CA ARG A 81 -1.23 8.10 8.94
C ARG A 81 -0.53 9.44 9.16
N ARG A 82 0.32 9.55 10.17
CA ARG A 82 1.12 10.76 10.41
C ARG A 82 2.21 10.93 9.34
N ALA A 83 2.78 9.84 8.82
CA ALA A 83 3.84 9.87 7.82
C ALA A 83 3.32 10.14 6.39
N PHE A 84 2.25 9.45 5.98
CA PHE A 84 1.68 9.50 4.64
C PHE A 84 0.48 10.44 4.50
N GLY A 85 -0.08 10.92 5.62
CA GLY A 85 -1.35 11.63 5.63
C GLY A 85 -2.55 10.67 5.60
N ASN A 86 -3.75 11.25 5.51
CA ASN A 86 -5.03 10.54 5.55
C ASN A 86 -5.80 10.62 4.21
N GLU A 87 -5.14 11.02 3.14
CA GLU A 87 -5.79 11.32 1.85
C GLU A 87 -6.22 10.07 1.06
N TYR A 88 -5.71 8.89 1.46
CA TYR A 88 -5.93 7.59 0.81
C TYR A 88 -6.79 6.61 1.63
N GLU A 89 -7.55 7.11 2.62
CA GLU A 89 -8.43 6.27 3.46
C GLU A 89 -9.56 5.59 2.66
N LYS A 90 -9.99 6.18 1.54
CA LYS A 90 -10.99 5.56 0.66
C LYS A 90 -10.41 4.34 -0.05
N GLU A 91 -9.20 4.48 -0.56
CA GLU A 91 -8.43 3.44 -1.23
C GLU A 91 -8.06 2.32 -0.25
N LEU A 92 -7.70 2.65 1.00
CA LEU A 92 -7.47 1.65 2.05
C LEU A 92 -8.73 0.84 2.34
N LYS A 93 -9.89 1.47 2.49
CA LYS A 93 -11.17 0.76 2.69
C LYS A 93 -11.51 -0.17 1.53
N ALA A 94 -11.20 0.25 0.31
CA ALA A 94 -11.39 -0.55 -0.89
C ALA A 94 -10.51 -1.80 -0.90
N GLU A 95 -9.22 -1.62 -0.60
CA GLU A 95 -8.26 -2.70 -0.49
C GLU A 95 -8.62 -3.67 0.65
N MET A 96 -9.04 -3.19 1.82
CA MET A 96 -9.50 -4.05 2.92
C MET A 96 -10.66 -4.96 2.51
N LYS A 97 -11.65 -4.40 1.81
CA LYS A 97 -12.77 -5.18 1.27
C LYS A 97 -12.30 -6.23 0.26
N LEU A 98 -11.28 -5.91 -0.55
CA LEU A 98 -10.67 -6.86 -1.47
C LEU A 98 -9.95 -7.98 -0.72
N TRP A 99 -9.17 -7.66 0.32
CA TRP A 99 -8.42 -8.62 1.13
C TRP A 99 -9.34 -9.63 1.83
N GLU A 100 -10.51 -9.19 2.31
CA GLU A 100 -11.55 -10.06 2.87
C GLU A 100 -12.12 -11.06 1.85
N MET A 101 -12.18 -10.68 0.58
CA MET A 101 -12.72 -11.52 -0.50
C MET A 101 -11.67 -12.49 -1.07
N THR A 102 -10.38 -12.26 -0.82
CA THR A 102 -9.29 -13.07 -1.37
C THR A 102 -8.79 -14.10 -0.34
N PRO A 103 -8.70 -15.39 -0.70
CA PRO A 103 -8.29 -16.46 0.24
C PRO A 103 -6.82 -16.39 0.69
N PHE A 104 -6.02 -15.54 0.05
CA PHE A 104 -4.61 -15.33 0.39
C PHE A 104 -4.38 -14.16 1.35
N GLY A 105 -5.44 -13.44 1.74
CA GLY A 105 -5.33 -12.19 2.49
C GLY A 105 -4.54 -11.14 1.72
N CYS A 106 -3.94 -10.23 2.47
CA CYS A 106 -2.75 -9.51 2.05
C CYS A 106 -1.52 -10.13 2.77
#